data_AF-A0A3E0HVA1-F1
#
_entry.id   AF-A0A3E0HVA1-F1
#
_cell.length_a   1.000
_cell.length_b   1.000
_cell.length_c   1.000
_cell.angle_alpha   90.00
_cell.angle_beta   90.00
_cell.angle_gamma   90.00
#
_symmetry.space_group_name_H-M   'P 1'
#
loop_
_entity.id
_entity.type
_entity.pdbx_description
1 polymer ?
#
loop_
_entity_poly.entity_id
_entity_poly.type
_entity_poly.pdbx_seq_one_letter_code
_entity_poly.pdbx_strand_id
1 'polypeptide(L)'
;MNKHYLQSKVKSTGTAYILLLFLGAHYAYLGKWGVQFLYWFTLGGLGIWALIDLFTMSSKVEKFNSLIFQQIEEIDKKEREDERARNIAMVQAMKA
;
A
#
# COMPACT_ATOMS: atom_id res chain seq x y z
N MET A 1 -15.11 -0.90 -0.85
CA MET A 1 -14.11 0.12 -0.46
C MET A 1 -13.89 1.04 -1.66
N ASN A 2 -13.78 2.35 -1.49
CA ASN A 2 -13.64 3.28 -2.62
C ASN A 2 -12.18 3.25 -3.15
N LYS A 3 -11.97 3.22 -4.47
CA LYS A 3 -10.62 3.25 -5.05
C LYS A 3 -9.80 4.48 -4.64
N HIS A 4 -10.45 5.63 -4.48
CA HIS A 4 -9.80 6.86 -4.01
C HIS A 4 -9.26 6.72 -2.57
N TYR A 5 -9.98 5.98 -1.73
CA TYR A 5 -9.51 5.67 -0.37
C TYR A 5 -8.26 4.80 -0.41
N LEU A 6 -8.23 3.78 -1.27
CA LEU A 6 -7.06 2.92 -1.45
C LEU A 6 -5.85 3.70 -1.98
N GLN A 7 -6.05 4.58 -2.96
CA GLN A 7 -4.99 5.45 -3.49
C GLN A 7 -4.36 6.32 -2.39
N SER A 8 -5.16 6.84 -1.45
CA SER A 8 -4.65 7.63 -0.32
C SER A 8 -3.80 6.82 0.68
N LYS A 9 -3.87 5.49 0.65
CA LYS A 9 -3.10 4.61 1.54
C LYS A 9 -1.73 4.24 0.98
N VAL A 10 -1.46 4.55 -0.29
CA VAL A 10 -0.15 4.32 -0.92
C VAL A 10 0.94 5.03 -0.12
N LYS A 11 2.03 4.31 0.14
CA LYS A 11 3.14 4.78 0.97
C LYS A 11 4.32 5.20 0.09
N SER A 12 5.02 6.26 0.50
CA SER A 12 6.22 6.72 -0.19
C SER A 12 7.46 6.11 0.44
N THR A 13 8.34 5.58 -0.41
CA THR A 13 9.63 5.04 0.02
C THR A 13 10.51 6.12 0.64
N GLY A 14 10.50 7.34 0.08
CA GLY A 14 11.27 8.47 0.61
C GLY A 14 10.86 8.85 2.04
N THR A 15 9.56 8.86 2.33
CA THR A 15 9.05 9.10 3.69
C THR A 15 9.49 7.99 4.66
N ALA A 16 9.52 6.73 4.21
CA ALA A 16 10.01 5.62 5.01
C ALA A 16 11.50 5.77 5.37
N TYR A 17 12.34 6.23 4.44
CA TYR A 17 13.75 6.53 4.70
C TYR A 17 13.96 7.71 5.66
N ILE A 18 13.17 8.79 5.53
CA ILE A 18 13.24 9.93 6.46
C ILE A 18 12.90 9.49 7.88
N LEU A 19 11.85 8.67 8.03
CA LEU A 19 11.44 8.15 9.34
C LEU A 19 12.46 7.16 9.93
N LEU A 20 13.16 6.39 9.08
CA LEU A 20 14.26 5.53 9.50
C LEU A 20 15.41 6.36 10.10
N LEU A 21 15.86 7.42 9.41
CA LEU A 21 17.03 8.21 9.81
C LEU A 21 16.77 9.15 11.00
N PHE A 22 15.57 9.72 11.12
CA PHE A 22 15.30 10.77 12.12
C PHE A 22 14.63 10.25 13.40
N LEU A 23 13.72 9.27 13.27
CA LEU A 23 12.86 8.80 14.37
C LEU A 23 13.00 7.30 14.64
N GLY A 24 13.64 6.54 13.74
CA GLY A 24 13.62 5.08 13.76
C GLY A 24 12.21 4.50 13.71
N ALA A 25 11.24 5.23 13.14
CA ALA A 25 9.80 4.93 13.17
C ALA A 25 9.25 4.38 11.85
N HIS A 26 10.12 3.83 11.01
CA HIS A 26 9.76 3.33 9.68
C HIS A 26 8.82 2.12 9.73
N TYR A 27 8.93 1.23 10.73
CA TYR A 27 8.01 0.10 10.84
C TYR A 27 6.58 0.55 11.21
N ALA A 28 6.44 1.58 12.05
CA ALA A 28 5.14 2.18 12.34
C ALA A 28 4.49 2.78 11.08
N TYR A 29 5.27 3.39 10.19
CA TYR A 29 4.76 3.95 8.92
C TYR A 29 4.19 2.89 7.98
N LEU A 30 4.80 1.69 7.96
CA LEU A 30 4.30 0.52 7.25
C LEU A 30 3.18 -0.22 8.01
N GLY A 31 2.73 0.28 9.17
CA GLY A 31 1.70 -0.34 10.00
C GLY A 31 2.18 -1.56 10.81
N LYS A 32 3.49 -1.82 10.85
CA LYS A 32 4.10 -2.96 11.54
C LYS A 32 4.52 -2.60 12.98
N TRP A 33 3.52 -2.28 13.82
CA TRP A 33 3.77 -1.87 15.21
C TRP A 33 4.48 -2.91 16.08
N GLY A 34 4.17 -4.21 15.91
CA GLY A 34 4.87 -5.26 16.66
C GLY A 34 6.39 -5.26 16.41
N VAL A 35 6.81 -5.07 15.16
CA VAL A 35 8.22 -4.96 14.79
C VAL A 35 8.81 -3.63 15.24
N GLN A 36 8.03 -2.55 15.23
CA GLN A 36 8.45 -1.25 15.75
C GLN A 36 8.83 -1.31 17.23
N PHE A 37 8.00 -1.96 18.06
CA PHE A 37 8.32 -2.13 19.49
C PHE A 37 9.56 -2.98 19.70
N LEU A 38 9.73 -4.05 18.92
CA LEU A 38 10.94 -4.87 18.95
C LEU A 38 12.18 -4.07 18.53
N TYR A 39 12.06 -3.23 17.50
CA TYR A 39 13.13 -2.35 17.05
C TYR A 39 13.57 -1.38 18.15
N TRP A 40 12.62 -0.74 18.86
CA TRP A 40 12.97 0.13 20.00
C TRP A 40 13.55 -0.65 21.18
N PHE A 41 13.01 -1.82 21.51
CA PHE A 41 13.52 -2.66 22.61
C PHE A 41 14.95 -3.13 22.35
N THR A 42 15.30 -3.36 21.09
CA THR A 42 16.66 -3.71 20.65
C THR A 42 17.55 -2.50 20.39
N LEU A 43 17.09 -1.27 20.70
CA LEU A 43 17.77 0.00 20.38
C LEU A 43 18.19 0.10 18.90
N GLY A 44 17.35 -0.41 18.00
CA GLY A 44 17.65 -0.48 16.57
C GLY A 44 18.78 -1.44 16.21
N GLY A 45 19.09 -2.40 17.09
CA GLY A 45 20.10 -3.44 16.88
C GLY A 45 21.51 -2.88 16.62
N LEU A 46 21.95 -1.86 17.38
CA LEU A 46 23.23 -1.15 17.20
C LEU A 46 23.43 -0.55 15.80
N GLY A 47 22.35 -0.26 15.07
CA GLY A 47 22.40 0.27 13.70
C GLY A 47 22.52 -0.80 12.60
N ILE A 48 22.71 -2.08 12.95
CA ILE A 48 22.72 -3.19 11.98
C ILE A 48 21.34 -3.35 11.35
N TRP A 49 20.27 -3.25 12.14
CA TRP A 49 18.91 -3.30 11.61
C TRP A 49 18.64 -2.14 10.66
N ALA A 50 19.09 -0.93 11.00
CA ALA A 50 18.94 0.23 10.12
C ALA A 50 19.68 0.04 8.79
N LEU A 51 20.85 -0.61 8.81
CA LEU A 51 21.62 -0.96 7.61
C LEU A 51 20.88 -1.98 6.73
N ILE A 52 20.37 -3.06 7.30
CA ILE A 52 19.58 -4.07 6.58
C ILE A 52 18.29 -3.45 6.02
N ASP A 53 17.65 -2.60 6.81
CA ASP A 53 16.46 -1.88 6.40
C ASP A 53 16.74 -0.88 5.28
N LEU A 54 17.93 -0.27 5.21
CA LEU A 54 18.29 0.63 4.13
C LEU A 54 18.16 -0.03 2.75
N PHE A 55 18.57 -1.29 2.63
CA PHE A 55 18.48 -2.04 1.38
C PHE A 55 17.10 -2.68 1.17
N THR A 56 16.44 -3.11 2.24
CA THR A 56 15.16 -3.85 2.13
C THR A 56 13.91 -2.95 2.16
N MET A 57 14.03 -1.67 2.51
CA MET A 57 12.90 -0.74 2.64
C MET A 57 12.13 -0.58 1.33
N SER A 58 12.83 -0.39 0.21
CA SER A 58 12.24 -0.20 -1.11
C SER A 58 11.31 -1.36 -1.46
N SER A 59 11.79 -2.60 -1.33
CA SER A 59 11.00 -3.80 -1.58
C SER A 59 9.83 -3.95 -0.60
N LYS A 60 9.99 -3.56 0.67
CA LYS A 60 8.90 -3.60 1.66
C LYS A 60 7.76 -2.62 1.31
N VAL A 61 8.13 -1.40 0.90
CA VAL A 61 7.16 -0.38 0.49
C VAL A 61 6.48 -0.76 -0.82
N GLU A 62 7.25 -1.26 -1.80
CA GLU A 62 6.72 -1.74 -3.07
C GLU A 62 5.72 -2.88 -2.85
N LYS A 63 6.06 -3.86 -2.01
CA LYS A 63 5.16 -4.98 -1.67
C LYS A 63 3.88 -4.51 -0.96
N PHE A 64 3.96 -3.47 -0.13
CA PHE A 64 2.77 -2.90 0.50
C PHE A 64 1.88 -2.19 -0.54
N ASN A 65 2.49 -1.42 -1.43
CA ASN A 65 1.78 -0.69 -2.46
C ASN A 65 1.19 -1.60 -3.54
N SER A 66 1.86 -2.70 -3.90
CA SER A 66 1.37 -3.65 -4.92
C SER A 66 0.04 -4.27 -4.52
N LEU A 67 -0.16 -4.59 -3.24
CA LEU A 67 -1.44 -5.08 -2.72
C LEU A 67 -2.56 -4.04 -2.84
N ILE A 68 -2.23 -2.76 -2.69
CA ILE A 68 -3.19 -1.66 -2.87
C ILE A 68 -3.54 -1.51 -4.35
N PHE A 69 -2.54 -1.56 -5.23
CA PHE A 69 -2.76 -1.47 -6.68
C PHE A 69 -3.59 -2.64 -7.20
N GLN A 70 -3.34 -3.86 -6.74
CA GLN A 70 -4.16 -5.03 -7.07
C GLN A 70 -5.62 -4.83 -6.67
N GLN A 71 -5.88 -4.34 -5.45
CA GLN A 71 -7.25 -4.04 -5.01
C GLN A 71 -7.92 -2.94 -5.86
N ILE A 72 -7.17 -1.92 -6.28
CA ILE A 72 -7.68 -0.86 -7.17
C ILE A 72 -8.04 -1.45 -8.53
N GLU A 73 -7.18 -2.30 -9.09
CA GLU A 73 -7.39 -2.94 -10.40
C GLU A 73 -8.63 -3.84 -10.39
N GLU A 74 -8.83 -4.62 -9.32
CA GLU A 74 -10.03 -5.45 -9.14
C GLU A 74 -11.31 -4.61 -9.09
N ILE A 75 -11.28 -3.48 -8.38
CA ILE A 75 -12.42 -2.54 -8.31
C ILE A 75 -12.71 -1.94 -9.68
N ASP A 76 -11.69 -1.43 -10.38
CA ASP A 76 -11.85 -0.85 -11.72
C ASP A 76 -12.36 -1.87 -12.75
N LYS A 77 -11.93 -3.14 -12.66
CA LYS A 77 -12.42 -4.21 -13.52
C LYS A 77 -13.92 -4.46 -13.29
N LYS A 78 -14.34 -4.52 -12.03
CA LYS A 78 -15.74 -4.70 -11.65
C LYS A 78 -16.62 -3.52 -12.12
N GLU A 79 -16.15 -2.28 -11.93
CA GLU A 79 -16.86 -1.08 -12.39
C GLU A 79 -17.11 -1.12 -13.92
N ARG A 80 -16.09 -1.53 -14.70
CA ARG A 80 -16.21 -1.68 -16.16
C ARG A 80 -17.16 -2.80 -16.57
N GLU A 81 -17.16 -3.93 -15.87
CA GLU A 81 -18.07 -5.04 -16.14
C GLU A 81 -19.54 -4.65 -15.86
N ASP A 82 -19.78 -3.96 -14.73
CA ASP A 82 -21.11 -3.45 -14.39
C ASP A 82 -21.60 -2.39 -15.39
N GLU A 83 -20.72 -1.50 -15.85
CA GLU A 83 -21.04 -0.51 -16.89
C GLU A 83 -21.38 -1.17 -18.23
N ARG A 84 -20.58 -2.16 -18.65
CA ARG A 84 -20.86 -2.94 -19.87
C ARG A 84 -22.20 -3.66 -19.78
N ALA A 85 -22.52 -4.26 -18.64
CA ALA A 85 -23.79 -4.94 -18.42
C ALA A 85 -24.99 -3.96 -18.52
N ARG A 86 -24.88 -2.78 -17.90
CA ARG A 86 -25.90 -1.72 -18.01
C ARG A 86 -26.08 -1.24 -19.44
N ASN A 87 -24.98 -1.00 -20.17
CA ASN A 87 -25.04 -0.54 -21.55
C ASN A 87 -25.71 -1.60 -22.47
N ILE A 88 -25.41 -2.89 -22.27
CA ILE A 88 -26.06 -3.98 -23.01
C ILE A 88 -27.56 -4.04 -22.70
N ALA A 89 -27.95 -3.97 -21.42
CA ALA A 89 -29.35 -4.00 -21.01
C ALA A 89 -30.14 -2.82 -21.57
N MET A 90 -29.57 -1.61 -21.56
CA MET A 90 -30.17 -0.42 -22.15
C MET A 90 -30.36 -0.58 -23.67
N VAL A 91 -29.34 -1.06 -24.38
CA VAL A 91 -29.44 -1.32 -25.83
C VAL A 91 -30.49 -2.38 -26.14
N GLN A 92 -30.62 -3.42 -25.31
CA GLN A 92 -31.67 -4.43 -25.46
C GLN A 92 -33.07 -3.84 -25.22
N ALA A 93 -33.25 -3.04 -24.17
CA ALA A 93 -34.51 -2.37 -23.87
C ALA A 93 -34.92 -1.35 -24.95
N MET A 94 -33.95 -0.67 -25.58
CA MET A 94 -34.23 0.24 -26.71
C MET A 94 -34.62 -0.50 -28.00
N LYS A 95 -34.27 -1.79 -28.12
CA LYS A 95 -34.55 -2.64 -29.28
C LYS A 95 -35.85 -3.43 -29.14
N ALA A 96 -36.46 -3.44 -27.95
CA ALA A 96 -37.75 -4.07 -27.64
C ALA A 96 -38.89 -3.06 -27.78
#